data_AF-A0AAE5P260-F1
#
_entry.id   AF-A0AAE5P260-F1
#
_cell.length_a   1.000
_cell.length_b   1.000
_cell.length_c   1.000
_cell.angle_alpha   90.00
_cell.angle_beta   90.00
_cell.angle_gamma   90.00
#
_symmetry.space_group_name_H-M   'P 1'
#
loop_
_entity.id
_entity.type
_entity.pdbx_description
1 polymer ?
#
loop_
_entity_poly.entity_id
_entity_poly.type
_entity_poly.pdbx_seq_one_letter_code
_entity_poly.pdbx_strand_id
1 'polypeptide(L)' 'MKIIGISLLMMGCLMGFSLGIDMLQGFDVSQALYNAVSPFRVMEVAELFVLFFLLFLFFAESAYLFIKKRNQSK' A
#
# COMPACT_ATOMS: atom_id res chain seq x y z
N MET A 1 10.56 12.12 -24.68
CA MET A 1 9.94 13.40 -24.26
C MET A 1 8.47 13.28 -23.84
N LYS A 2 7.61 12.49 -24.52
CA LYS A 2 6.18 12.34 -24.14
C LYS A 2 5.94 11.54 -22.86
N ILE A 3 6.64 10.41 -22.70
CA ILE A 3 6.48 9.51 -21.54
C ILE A 3 6.83 10.24 -20.24
N ILE A 4 7.96 10.95 -20.20
CA ILE A 4 8.41 11.70 -19.02
C ILE A 4 7.36 12.72 -18.55
N GLY A 5 6.74 13.45 -19.49
CA GLY A 5 5.68 14.40 -19.16
C GLY A 5 4.43 13.73 -18.59
N ILE A 6 4.02 12.60 -19.16
CA ILE A 6 2.89 11.80 -18.66
C ILE A 6 3.21 11.23 -17.26
N SER A 7 4.44 10.75 -17.05
CA SER A 7 4.89 10.25 -15.75
C SER A 7 4.87 11.34 -14.68
N LEU A 8 5.32 12.55 -15.02
CA LEU A 8 5.33 13.69 -14.10
C LEU A 8 3.91 14.16 -13.76
N LEU A 9 3.03 14.18 -14.76
CA LEU A 9 1.62 14.52 -14.56
C LEU A 9 0.90 13.48 -13.70
N MET A 10 1.10 12.19 -13.98
CA MET A 10 0.61 11.08 -13.15
C MET A 10 1.12 11.20 -11.70
N MET A 11 2.42 11.45 -11.52
CA MET A 11 3.00 11.61 -10.19
C MET A 11 2.36 12.77 -9.42
N GLY A 12 2.20 13.92 -10.06
CA GLY A 12 1.54 15.08 -9.45
C GLY A 12 0.08 14.83 -9.08
N CYS A 13 -0.69 14.22 -9.98
CA CYS A 13 -2.09 13.86 -9.71
C CYS A 13 -2.21 12.87 -8.56
N LEU A 14 -1.38 11.82 -8.52
CA LEU A 14 -1.42 10.80 -7.47
C LEU A 14 -0.99 11.37 -6.11
N MET A 15 0.08 12.17 -6.06
CA MET A 15 0.49 12.84 -4.83
C MET A 15 -0.57 13.83 -4.34
N GLY A 16 -1.16 14.61 -5.24
CA GLY A 16 -2.24 15.54 -4.91
C GLY A 16 -3.47 14.82 -4.35
N PHE A 17 -3.86 13.70 -4.96
CA PHE A 17 -4.97 12.88 -4.44
C PHE A 17 -4.66 12.28 -3.07
N SER A 18 -3.45 11.75 -2.87
CA SER A 18 -3.02 11.19 -1.58
C SER A 18 -3.11 12.23 -0.47
N LEU A 19 -2.52 13.41 -0.69
CA LEU A 19 -2.55 14.50 0.29
C LEU A 19 -3.97 15.04 0.50
N GLY A 20 -4.79 15.06 -0.56
CA GLY A 20 -6.19 15.48 -0.48
C GLY A 20 -7.02 14.54 0.40
N ILE A 21 -6.81 13.22 0.30
CA ILE A 21 -7.48 12.24 1.18
C ILE A 21 -7.02 12.42 2.63
N ASP A 22 -5.72 12.62 2.87
CA ASP A 22 -5.21 12.86 4.23
C ASP A 22 -5.86 14.12 4.86
N MET A 23 -6.01 15.20 4.09
CA MET A 23 -6.72 16.40 4.56
C MET A 23 -8.20 16.14 4.83
N LEU A 24 -8.89 15.34 4.01
CA LEU A 24 -10.29 14.97 4.22
C LEU A 24 -10.48 14.11 5.47
N GLN A 25 -9.46 13.33 5.85
CA GLN A 25 -9.42 12.58 7.11
C GLN A 25 -9.11 13.48 8.32
N GLY A 26 -8.87 14.78 8.11
CA GLY A 26 -8.63 15.76 9.17
C GLY A 26 -7.15 15.88 9.58
N PHE A 27 -6.22 15.30 8.81
CA PHE A 27 -4.79 15.43 9.09
C PHE A 27 -4.25 16.78 8.61
N ASP A 28 -3.38 17.39 9.43
CA ASP A 28 -2.63 18.59 9.05
C ASP A 28 -1.70 18.33 7.88
N VAL A 29 -1.44 19.36 7.06
CA VAL A 29 -0.61 19.25 5.84
C VAL A 29 0.79 18.71 6.15
N SER A 30 1.37 19.11 7.28
CA SER A 30 2.68 18.61 7.75
C SER A 30 2.61 17.15 8.18
N GLN A 31 1.48 16.72 8.74
CA GLN A 31 1.26 15.34 9.17
C GLN A 31 0.98 14.43 7.98
N ALA A 32 0.22 14.89 6.98
CA ALA A 32 0.00 14.21 5.71
C ALA A 32 1.31 13.96 4.94
N LEU A 33 2.17 14.98 4.83
CA LEU A 33 3.51 14.81 4.24
C LEU A 33 4.38 13.82 5.01
N TYR A 34 4.31 13.86 6.34
CA TYR A 34 5.06 12.94 7.19
C TYR A 34 4.54 11.50 7.06
N ASN A 35 3.23 11.33 6.95
CA ASN A 35 2.58 10.04 6.74
C ASN A 35 2.94 9.44 5.36
N ALA A 36 2.93 10.27 4.31
CA ALA A 36 3.30 9.86 2.95
C ALA A 36 4.77 9.42 2.82
N VAL A 37 5.69 10.02 3.60
CA VAL A 37 7.12 9.67 3.58
C VAL A 37 7.46 8.52 4.53
N SER A 38 6.71 8.36 5.62
CA SER A 38 6.98 7.34 6.65
C SER A 38 5.75 6.49 7.02
N PRO A 39 5.12 5.83 6.02
CA PRO A 39 3.83 5.16 6.20
C PRO A 39 3.85 4.07 7.29
N PHE A 40 4.93 3.29 7.38
CA PHE A 40 5.04 2.20 8.38
C PHE A 40 5.32 2.68 9.81
N ARG A 41 5.82 3.91 9.98
CA ARG A 41 6.14 4.47 11.29
C ARG A 41 4.97 5.19 11.93
N VAL A 42 4.01 5.63 11.10
CA VAL A 42 2.83 6.40 11.50
C VAL A 42 1.54 5.58 11.42
N MET A 43 1.57 4.41 10.76
CA MET A 43 0.43 3.51 10.65
C MET A 43 -0.15 3.14 12.02
N GLU A 44 -1.48 3.23 12.16
CA GLU A 44 -2.16 2.85 13.38
C GLU A 44 -1.98 1.34 13.66
N VAL A 45 -2.04 0.97 14.93
CA VAL A 45 -1.90 -0.44 15.36
C VAL A 45 -2.92 -1.34 14.66
N ALA A 46 -4.13 -0.82 14.42
CA ALA A 46 -5.18 -1.53 13.69
C ALA A 46 -4.81 -1.75 12.22
N GLU A 47 -4.23 -0.77 11.55
CA GLU A 47 -3.79 -0.88 10.16
C GLU A 47 -2.65 -1.88 10.03
N LEU A 48 -1.68 -1.88 10.96
CA LEU A 48 -0.58 -2.84 10.97
C LEU A 48 -1.11 -4.26 11.13
N PHE A 49 -2.04 -4.45 12.06
CA PHE A 49 -2.69 -5.74 12.28
C PHE A 49 -3.38 -6.25 11.00
N VAL A 50 -4.16 -5.40 10.33
CA VAL A 50 -4.86 -5.76 9.08
C VAL A 50 -3.86 -6.10 7.97
N LEU A 51 -2.78 -5.31 7.82
CA LEU A 51 -1.75 -5.55 6.81
C LEU A 51 -1.05 -6.89 7.03
N PHE A 52 -0.63 -7.19 8.27
CA PHE A 52 0.00 -8.46 8.60
C PHE A 52 -0.95 -9.64 8.41
N PHE A 53 -2.23 -9.47 8.77
CA PHE A 53 -3.24 -10.49 8.59
C PHE A 53 -3.48 -10.81 7.11
N LEU A 54 -3.57 -9.79 6.25
CA LEU A 54 -3.71 -9.96 4.80
C LEU A 54 -2.48 -10.61 4.17
N LEU A 55 -1.27 -10.18 4.55
CA LEU A 55 -0.03 -10.82 4.10
C LEU A 55 -0.01 -12.29 4.51
N PHE A 56 -0.39 -12.60 5.75
CA PHE A 56 -0.44 -13.98 6.23
C PHE A 56 -1.42 -14.83 5.41
N LEU A 57 -2.62 -14.34 5.12
CA LEU A 57 -3.59 -15.04 4.26
C LEU A 57 -3.02 -15.28 2.86
N PHE A 58 -2.36 -14.28 2.28
CA PHE A 58 -1.72 -14.41 0.97
C PHE A 58 -0.64 -15.50 0.96
N PHE A 59 0.22 -15.52 1.98
CA PHE A 59 1.23 -16.56 2.14
C PHE A 59 0.60 -17.93 2.38
N ALA A 60 -0.45 -18.02 3.18
CA ALA A 60 -1.16 -19.27 3.45
C ALA A 60 -1.81 -19.83 2.17
N GLU A 61 -2.44 -18.97 1.36
CA GLU A 61 -3.00 -19.36 0.07
C GLU A 61 -1.91 -19.82 -0.90
N SER A 62 -0.82 -19.06 -1.01
CA SER A 62 0.31 -19.41 -1.88
C SER A 62 0.94 -20.74 -1.47
N ALA A 63 1.14 -20.97 -0.17
CA ALA A 63 1.64 -22.22 0.37
C ALA A 63 0.67 -23.39 0.14
N TYR A 64 -0.64 -23.17 0.33
CA TYR A 64 -1.67 -24.17 0.06
C TYR A 64 -1.67 -24.59 -1.41
N LEU A 65 -1.63 -23.63 -2.34
CA LEU A 65 -1.55 -23.90 -3.78
C LEU A 65 -0.25 -24.64 -4.13
N PHE A 66 0.87 -24.26 -3.50
CA PHE A 66 2.15 -24.92 -3.72
C PHE A 66 2.14 -26.39 -3.25
N ILE A 67 1.59 -26.66 -2.06
CA ILE A 67 1.46 -28.01 -1.51
C ILE A 67 0.48 -28.84 -2.34
N LYS A 68 -0.67 -28.27 -2.74
CA LYS A 68 -1.65 -28.92 -3.62
C LYS A 68 -1.02 -29.31 -4.95
N LYS A 69 -0.22 -28.43 -5.55
CA LYS A 69 0.50 -28.72 -6.81
C LYS A 69 1.54 -29.82 -6.64
N ARG A 70 2.22 -29.90 -5.49
CA ARG A 70 3.14 -31.00 -5.14
C ARG A 70 2.44 -32.35 -4.95
N ASN A 71 1.22 -32.34 -4.41
CA ASN A 71 0.44 -33.57 -4.19
C ASN A 71 -0.26 -34.10 -5.46
N GLN A 72 -0.48 -33.28 -6.50
CA GLN A 72 -0.99 -33.75 -7.79
C GLN A 72 0.10 -34.24 -8.76
N SER A 73 1.38 -34.04 -8.43
CA SER A 73 2.52 -34.55 -9.21
C SER A 73 3.09 -35.85 -8.64
N LYS A 74 2.50 -36.40 -7.57
CA LYS A 74 2.73 -37.76 -7.07
C LYS A 74 1.54 -38.62 -7.45
#